data_AF-A0A0G2GNN3-F1
#
_entry.id   AF-A0A0G2GNN3-F1
#
_cell.length_a   1.000
_cell.length_b   1.000
_cell.length_c   1.000
_cell.angle_alpha   90.00
_cell.angle_beta   90.00
_cell.angle_gamma   90.00
#
_symmetry.space_group_name_H-M   'P 1'
#
loop_
_entity.id
_entity.type
_entity.pdbx_description
1 polymer ?
#
loop_
_entity_poly.entity_id
_entity_poly.type
_entity_poly.pdbx_seq_one_letter_code
_entity_poly.pdbx_strand_id
1 'polypeptide(L)'
;MFAEDLRKQGNEFYKKLQLPKAISLYIQASELEPTNPLPLSNLSAAYFEAGDYDKCIDAAVKCLTLISVDDALYEKVKSRQLQACVYAHQTDAVSHPANYPILAVWTDLLESEASFQYSESNMQDCRQRLFREIPIIKPSLRTELEYHPFGHDEPESLVDKTLFSVVENADISLLFGGIGDARNLFATLTEIAWTEAETPSNRSYHITINDIKPAAIARDLVVFFLLNELLPLGKDPKKALVVMNTLHFVYSAPIMPQLASKHLQKTIHMVIQAIEESSLPSWISLRPGVGEELLPILRRWIGDTSTLFPTEDIIIGTV
;
A
#
# COMPACT_ATOMS: atom_id res chain seq x y z
N MET A 1 1.07 41.07 11.06
CA MET A 1 0.84 39.62 11.29
C MET A 1 2.20 38.95 11.13
N PHE A 2 2.64 38.14 12.09
CA PHE A 2 3.96 37.52 12.02
C PHE A 2 3.94 36.28 11.11
N ALA A 3 5.08 35.92 10.52
CA ALA A 3 5.20 34.75 9.64
C ALA A 3 4.69 33.47 10.32
N GLU A 4 4.99 33.31 11.61
CA GLU A 4 4.54 32.18 12.42
C GLU A 4 3.01 32.14 12.59
N ASP A 5 2.34 33.29 12.72
CA ASP A 5 0.88 33.34 12.82
C ASP A 5 0.20 32.93 11.52
N LEU A 6 0.75 33.36 10.38
CA LEU A 6 0.28 32.97 9.06
C LEU A 6 0.48 31.48 8.82
N ARG A 7 1.65 30.95 9.20
CA ARG A 7 1.95 29.51 9.10
C ARG A 7 1.00 28.68 9.96
N LYS A 8 0.73 29.10 11.20
CA LYS A 8 -0.24 28.42 12.09
C LYS A 8 -1.65 28.43 11.50
N GLN A 9 -2.10 29.57 10.96
CA GLN A 9 -3.39 29.65 10.26
C GLN A 9 -3.41 28.74 9.02
N GLY A 10 -2.33 28.70 8.26
CA GLY A 10 -2.15 27.78 7.13
C GLY A 10 -2.32 26.32 7.55
N ASN A 11 -1.73 25.92 8.69
CA ASN A 11 -1.88 24.56 9.23
C ASN A 11 -3.34 24.22 9.54
N GLU A 12 -4.11 25.18 10.06
CA GLU A 12 -5.54 24.96 10.37
C GLU A 12 -6.38 24.80 9.10
N PHE A 13 -6.09 25.52 8.03
CA PHE A 13 -6.73 25.31 6.73
C PHE A 13 -6.28 24.01 6.06
N TYR A 14 -5.00 23.65 6.20
CA TYR A 14 -4.43 22.41 5.67
C TYR A 14 -5.11 21.18 6.29
N LYS A 15 -5.27 21.14 7.63
CA LYS A 15 -5.98 20.06 8.34
C LYS A 15 -7.44 19.91 7.89
N LYS A 16 -8.06 21.00 7.42
CA LYS A 16 -9.44 21.03 6.89
C LYS A 16 -9.51 20.75 5.39
N LEU A 17 -8.40 20.37 4.76
CA LEU A 17 -8.26 20.15 3.30
C LEU A 17 -8.62 21.39 2.46
N GLN A 18 -8.58 22.59 3.03
CA GLN A 18 -8.77 23.84 2.30
C GLN A 18 -7.44 24.31 1.72
N LEU A 19 -6.88 23.50 0.82
CA LEU A 19 -5.51 23.63 0.31
C LEU A 19 -5.21 24.99 -0.34
N PRO A 20 -6.09 25.60 -1.17
CA PRO A 20 -5.81 26.92 -1.76
C PRO A 20 -5.56 28.02 -0.72
N LYS A 21 -6.30 27.98 0.40
CA LYS A 21 -6.11 28.94 1.50
C LYS A 21 -4.83 28.67 2.27
N ALA A 22 -4.53 27.39 2.55
CA ALA A 22 -3.29 27.00 3.19
C ALA A 22 -2.07 27.42 2.37
N ILE A 23 -2.09 27.17 1.06
CA ILE A 23 -1.05 27.58 0.11
C ILE A 23 -0.83 29.09 0.15
N SER A 24 -1.90 29.90 0.04
CA SER A 24 -1.80 31.36 0.10
C SER A 24 -1.14 31.86 1.39
N LEU A 25 -1.48 31.26 2.53
CA LEU A 25 -0.92 31.62 3.83
C LEU A 25 0.54 31.19 3.98
N TYR A 26 0.91 30.01 3.48
CA TYR A 26 2.30 29.55 3.50
C TYR A 26 3.19 30.37 2.57
N ILE A 27 2.69 30.81 1.41
CA ILE A 27 3.41 31.75 0.53
C ILE A 27 3.70 33.04 1.29
N GLN A 28 2.69 33.68 1.88
CA GLN A 28 2.86 34.91 2.65
C GLN A 28 3.83 34.71 3.83
N ALA A 29 3.73 33.57 4.54
CA ALA A 29 4.66 33.25 5.63
C ALA A 29 6.11 33.10 5.13
N SER A 30 6.31 32.48 3.96
CA SER A 30 7.63 32.30 3.35
C SER A 30 8.23 33.62 2.84
N GLU A 31 7.40 34.57 2.41
CA GLU A 31 7.84 35.89 1.96
C GLU A 31 8.26 36.79 3.14
N LEU A 32 7.56 36.67 4.28
CA LEU A 32 7.89 37.43 5.49
C LEU A 32 9.16 36.92 6.18
N GLU A 33 9.45 35.64 6.08
CA GLU A 33 10.65 35.04 6.69
C GLU A 33 11.37 34.08 5.72
N PRO A 34 12.11 34.63 4.73
CA PRO A 34 12.70 33.84 3.63
C PRO A 34 13.75 32.83 4.08
N THR A 35 14.33 33.01 5.26
CA THR A 35 15.35 32.11 5.83
C THR A 35 14.76 31.00 6.68
N ASN A 36 13.45 31.01 6.95
CA ASN A 36 12.79 29.99 7.73
C ASN A 36 12.32 28.84 6.81
N PRO A 37 12.79 27.60 7.00
CA PRO A 37 12.41 26.48 6.15
C PRO A 37 10.98 25.98 6.39
N LEU A 38 10.37 26.28 7.55
CA LEU A 38 9.09 25.70 7.94
C LEU A 38 7.92 26.08 7.00
N PRO A 39 7.73 27.35 6.60
CA PRO A 39 6.73 27.71 5.61
C PRO A 39 6.92 26.99 4.28
N LEU A 40 8.15 26.82 3.79
CA LEU A 40 8.45 26.13 2.53
C LEU A 40 8.23 24.61 2.63
N SER A 41 8.56 23.99 3.76
CA SER A 41 8.25 22.58 4.04
C SER A 41 6.74 22.33 4.06
N ASN A 42 5.96 23.24 4.65
CA ASN A 42 4.50 23.18 4.66
C ASN A 42 3.89 23.48 3.29
N LEU A 43 4.47 24.43 2.55
CA LEU A 43 4.04 24.79 1.20
C LEU A 43 4.23 23.62 0.22
N SER A 44 5.38 22.95 0.26
CA SER A 44 5.61 21.75 -0.54
C SER A 44 4.62 20.63 -0.19
N ALA A 45 4.28 20.45 1.09
CA ALA A 45 3.22 19.52 1.49
C ALA A 45 1.85 19.91 0.88
N ALA A 46 1.48 21.19 0.96
CA ALA A 46 0.19 21.66 0.44
C ALA A 46 0.08 21.56 -1.08
N TYR A 47 1.16 21.81 -1.82
CA TYR A 47 1.20 21.58 -3.26
C TYR A 47 1.14 20.10 -3.62
N PHE A 48 1.82 19.25 -2.86
CA PHE A 48 1.78 17.80 -3.06
C PHE A 48 0.35 17.24 -2.91
N GLU A 49 -0.34 17.60 -1.82
CA GLU A 49 -1.74 17.20 -1.59
C GLU A 49 -2.70 17.79 -2.63
N ALA A 50 -2.36 18.96 -3.22
CA ALA A 50 -3.13 19.59 -4.28
C ALA A 50 -2.86 18.99 -5.67
N GLY A 51 -1.91 18.06 -5.80
CA GLY A 51 -1.48 17.48 -7.07
C GLY A 51 -0.62 18.41 -7.94
N ASP A 52 -0.21 19.58 -7.43
CA ASP A 52 0.64 20.53 -8.14
C ASP A 52 2.12 20.17 -7.90
N TYR A 53 2.56 19.10 -8.54
CA TYR A 53 3.85 18.47 -8.26
C TYR A 53 5.04 19.34 -8.67
N ASP A 54 4.93 20.11 -9.76
CA ASP A 54 5.98 21.06 -10.17
C ASP A 54 6.22 22.11 -9.08
N LYS A 55 5.16 22.73 -8.54
CA LYS A 55 5.30 23.69 -7.44
C LYS A 55 5.70 23.04 -6.12
N CYS A 56 5.32 21.78 -5.90
CA CYS A 56 5.82 21.01 -4.76
C CYS A 56 7.34 20.86 -4.84
N ILE A 57 7.88 20.46 -6.00
CA ILE A 57 9.32 20.32 -6.24
C ILE A 57 10.02 21.66 -5.98
N ASP A 58 9.52 22.75 -6.55
CA ASP A 58 10.11 24.09 -6.37
C ASP A 58 10.17 24.50 -4.89
N ALA A 59 9.08 24.32 -4.15
CA ALA A 59 9.02 24.64 -2.72
C ALA A 59 9.95 23.73 -1.90
N ALA A 60 10.03 22.44 -2.25
CA ALA A 60 10.89 21.48 -1.58
C ALA A 60 12.38 21.77 -1.84
N VAL A 61 12.77 22.10 -3.07
CA VAL A 61 14.14 22.52 -3.43
C VAL A 61 14.53 23.74 -2.61
N LYS A 62 13.69 24.77 -2.58
CA LYS A 62 13.94 25.98 -1.77
C LYS A 62 14.11 25.63 -0.29
N CYS A 63 13.22 24.81 0.26
CA CYS A 63 13.34 24.36 1.64
C CYS A 63 14.67 23.63 1.92
N LEU A 64 15.06 22.70 1.04
CA LEU A 64 16.29 21.91 1.19
C LEU A 64 17.55 22.77 1.09
N THR A 65 17.51 23.90 0.37
CA THR A 65 18.65 24.84 0.32
C THR A 65 18.89 25.60 1.63
N LEU A 66 17.90 25.63 2.54
CA LEU A 66 17.97 26.34 3.82
C LEU A 66 18.37 25.45 5.00
N ILE A 67 18.44 24.12 4.80
CA ILE A 67 18.68 23.15 5.88
C ILE A 67 19.85 22.22 5.53
N SER A 68 20.50 21.67 6.55
CA SER A 68 21.52 20.63 6.36
C SER A 68 20.87 19.25 6.22
N VAL A 69 21.67 18.27 5.78
CA VAL A 69 21.24 16.86 5.66
C VAL A 69 20.84 16.26 7.02
N ASP A 70 21.43 16.74 8.11
CA ASP A 70 21.14 16.28 9.48
C ASP A 70 19.89 16.92 10.10
N ASP A 71 19.22 17.85 9.40
CA ASP A 71 18.02 18.52 9.90
C ASP A 71 16.83 17.54 9.92
N ALA A 72 16.01 17.63 10.98
CA ALA A 72 14.82 16.77 11.14
C ALA A 72 13.80 16.91 9.98
N LEU A 73 13.81 18.01 9.24
CA LEU A 73 12.96 18.23 8.07
C LEU A 73 13.52 17.57 6.80
N TYR A 74 14.83 17.28 6.74
CA TYR A 74 15.51 16.91 5.50
C TYR A 74 14.87 15.68 4.87
N GLU A 75 14.79 14.57 5.59
CA GLU A 75 14.22 13.31 5.08
C GLU A 75 12.76 13.45 4.63
N LYS A 76 11.97 14.19 5.41
CA LYS A 76 10.55 14.43 5.10
C LYS A 76 10.37 15.22 3.80
N VAL A 77 11.13 16.30 3.63
CA VAL A 77 11.04 17.17 2.46
C VAL A 77 11.67 16.50 1.25
N LYS A 78 12.79 15.79 1.42
CA LYS A 78 13.49 15.08 0.36
C LYS A 78 12.64 13.93 -0.18
N SER A 79 12.03 13.13 0.70
CA SER A 79 11.09 12.08 0.30
C SER A 79 9.93 12.64 -0.53
N ARG A 80 9.30 13.72 -0.07
CA ARG A 80 8.23 14.39 -0.82
C ARG A 80 8.69 14.95 -2.15
N GLN A 81 9.87 15.59 -2.20
CA GLN A 81 10.46 16.09 -3.44
C GLN A 81 10.61 14.95 -4.46
N LEU A 82 11.19 13.83 -4.03
CA LEU A 82 11.43 12.69 -4.89
C LEU A 82 10.13 12.06 -5.38
N GLN A 83 9.13 11.90 -4.51
CA GLN A 83 7.79 11.48 -4.90
C GLN A 83 7.15 12.44 -5.91
N ALA A 84 7.29 13.75 -5.69
CA ALA A 84 6.79 14.77 -6.61
C ALA A 84 7.54 14.75 -7.96
N CYS A 85 8.86 14.54 -7.98
CA CYS A 85 9.63 14.34 -9.22
C CYS A 85 9.12 13.13 -10.01
N VAL A 86 8.79 12.03 -9.32
CA VAL A 86 8.18 10.85 -9.95
C VAL A 86 6.82 11.20 -10.54
N TYR A 87 5.95 11.88 -9.77
CA TYR A 87 4.62 12.29 -10.22
C TYR A 87 4.63 13.37 -11.32
N ALA A 88 5.65 14.22 -11.37
CA ALA A 88 5.86 15.25 -12.40
C ALA A 88 6.67 14.74 -13.61
N HIS A 89 7.05 13.46 -13.65
CA HIS A 89 7.89 12.88 -14.72
C HIS A 89 9.28 13.52 -14.86
N GLN A 90 9.85 14.07 -13.79
CA GLN A 90 11.19 14.66 -13.74
C GLN A 90 12.21 13.67 -13.15
N THR A 91 12.32 12.47 -13.74
CA THR A 91 13.17 11.38 -13.21
C THR A 91 14.67 11.62 -13.38
N ASP A 92 15.07 12.43 -14.36
CA ASP A 92 16.48 12.78 -14.59
C ASP A 92 17.08 13.63 -13.45
N ALA A 93 16.21 14.27 -12.64
CA ALA A 93 16.60 15.05 -11.48
C ALA A 93 16.90 14.19 -10.24
N VAL A 94 16.63 12.88 -10.28
CA VAL A 94 16.81 11.95 -9.16
C VAL A 94 18.18 11.28 -9.24
N SER A 95 19.21 11.99 -8.79
CA SER A 95 20.51 11.39 -8.51
C SER A 95 20.45 10.71 -7.14
N HIS A 96 20.53 9.38 -7.09
CA HIS A 96 20.56 8.50 -5.89
C HIS A 96 19.22 7.90 -5.42
N PRO A 97 18.62 6.96 -6.19
CA PRO A 97 17.46 6.17 -5.76
C PRO A 97 17.76 5.15 -4.65
N ALA A 98 19.02 4.80 -4.39
CA ALA A 98 19.41 3.65 -3.56
C ALA A 98 19.08 3.77 -2.05
N ASN A 99 18.88 4.98 -1.52
CA ASN A 99 18.63 5.20 -0.09
C ASN A 99 17.16 5.36 0.28
N TYR A 100 16.25 5.34 -0.70
CA TYR A 100 14.82 5.53 -0.47
C TYR A 100 14.06 4.30 -0.97
N PRO A 101 13.68 3.36 -0.08
CA PRO A 101 13.01 2.11 -0.45
C PRO A 101 11.77 2.31 -1.32
N ILE A 102 11.04 3.40 -1.10
CA ILE A 102 9.87 3.75 -1.91
C ILE A 102 10.25 4.03 -3.37
N LEU A 103 11.37 4.71 -3.64
CA LEU A 103 11.81 4.98 -5.01
C LEU A 103 12.31 3.72 -5.71
N ALA A 104 13.04 2.83 -5.03
CA ALA A 104 13.44 1.55 -5.63
C ALA A 104 12.21 0.77 -6.13
N VAL A 105 11.16 0.67 -5.28
CA VAL A 105 9.90 0.00 -5.64
C VAL A 105 9.19 0.69 -6.81
N TRP A 106 9.13 2.02 -6.84
CA TRP A 106 8.48 2.76 -7.93
C TRP A 106 9.27 2.72 -9.24
N THR A 107 10.60 2.77 -9.18
CA THR A 107 11.47 2.69 -10.37
C THR A 107 11.40 1.29 -10.96
N ASP A 108 11.45 0.26 -10.12
CA ASP A 108 11.27 -1.14 -10.53
C ASP A 108 9.87 -1.38 -11.13
N LEU A 109 8.82 -0.75 -10.57
CA LEU A 109 7.46 -0.80 -11.11
C LEU A 109 7.40 -0.17 -12.51
N LEU A 110 7.96 1.02 -12.69
CA LEU A 110 8.00 1.76 -13.97
C LEU A 110 8.85 1.07 -15.03
N GLU A 111 9.96 0.44 -14.64
CA GLU A 111 10.81 -0.38 -15.50
C GLU A 111 10.11 -1.70 -15.87
N SER A 112 9.37 -2.31 -14.94
CA SER A 112 8.58 -3.52 -15.22
C SER A 112 7.45 -3.25 -16.21
N GLU A 113 6.76 -2.12 -16.09
CA GLU A 113 5.73 -1.68 -17.06
C GLU A 113 6.34 -1.33 -18.41
N ALA A 114 7.51 -0.67 -18.45
CA ALA A 114 8.23 -0.39 -19.70
C ALA A 114 8.68 -1.66 -20.43
N SER A 115 8.91 -2.75 -19.69
CA SER A 115 9.39 -4.03 -20.25
C SER A 115 8.30 -4.89 -20.89
N PHE A 116 7.01 -4.57 -20.70
CA PHE A 116 5.90 -5.28 -21.33
C PHE A 116 5.44 -4.56 -22.62
N GLN A 117 6.11 -4.90 -23.72
CA GLN A 117 5.68 -4.72 -25.13
C GLN A 117 5.16 -3.34 -25.57
N TYR A 118 5.91 -2.25 -25.41
CA TYR A 118 5.65 -1.04 -26.23
C TYR A 118 6.94 -0.31 -26.59
N SER A 119 7.01 0.20 -27.82
CA SER A 119 8.14 1.02 -28.30
C SER A 119 8.24 2.32 -27.51
N GLU A 120 9.46 2.85 -27.36
CA GLU A 120 9.77 4.08 -26.61
C GLU A 120 8.86 5.28 -26.95
N SER A 121 8.35 5.35 -28.19
CA SER A 121 7.45 6.42 -28.66
C SER A 121 6.05 6.44 -28.03
N ASN A 122 5.59 5.34 -27.42
CA ASN A 122 4.25 5.21 -26.82
C ASN A 122 4.26 5.24 -25.28
N MET A 123 5.45 5.22 -24.67
CA MET A 123 5.61 5.06 -23.23
C MET A 123 5.09 6.29 -22.45
N GLN A 124 5.27 7.48 -23.01
CA GLN A 124 4.84 8.74 -22.41
C GLN A 124 3.30 8.90 -22.45
N ASP A 125 2.65 8.47 -23.52
CA ASP A 125 1.18 8.46 -23.67
C ASP A 125 0.51 7.42 -22.76
N CYS A 126 1.08 6.21 -22.67
CA CYS A 126 0.60 5.17 -21.74
C CYS A 126 0.74 5.58 -20.27
N ARG A 127 1.85 6.24 -19.89
CA ARG A 127 2.08 6.72 -18.53
C ARG A 127 1.14 7.87 -18.17
N GLN A 128 0.87 8.80 -19.08
CA GLN A 128 -0.14 9.85 -18.89
C GLN A 128 -1.56 9.29 -18.72
N ARG A 129 -1.89 8.18 -19.41
CA ARG A 129 -3.16 7.47 -19.21
C ARG A 129 -3.25 6.83 -17.83
N LEU A 130 -2.23 6.09 -17.40
CA LEU A 130 -2.16 5.48 -16.06
C LEU A 130 -2.32 6.52 -14.94
N PHE A 131 -1.70 7.69 -15.06
CA PHE A 131 -1.82 8.76 -14.06
C PHE A 131 -3.18 9.45 -14.03
N ARG A 132 -3.86 9.57 -15.18
CA ARG A 132 -5.26 10.02 -15.20
C ARG A 132 -6.17 8.96 -14.59
N GLU A 133 -5.88 7.69 -14.84
CA GLU A 133 -6.71 6.54 -14.45
C GLU A 133 -6.41 5.97 -13.05
N ILE A 134 -5.53 6.61 -12.27
CA ILE A 134 -5.26 6.28 -10.85
C ILE A 134 -5.73 7.46 -10.00
N PRO A 135 -6.76 7.31 -9.15
CA PRO A 135 -7.21 8.43 -8.33
C PRO A 135 -6.20 8.79 -7.25
N ILE A 136 -6.25 10.04 -6.78
CA ILE A 136 -5.31 10.59 -5.79
C ILE A 136 -5.93 10.60 -4.37
N ILE A 137 -7.27 10.47 -4.23
CA ILE A 137 -7.98 10.47 -2.93
C ILE A 137 -9.11 9.42 -2.90
N LYS A 138 -9.31 8.78 -1.74
CA LYS A 138 -10.18 7.63 -1.47
C LYS A 138 -11.67 7.98 -1.20
N PRO A 139 -12.61 7.39 -1.95
CA PRO A 139 -13.89 6.92 -1.40
C PRO A 139 -13.79 5.43 -1.00
N SER A 140 -14.55 5.02 0.03
CA SER A 140 -14.61 3.63 0.49
C SER A 140 -15.27 2.71 -0.55
N LEU A 141 -14.58 1.62 -0.95
CA LEU A 141 -15.08 0.60 -1.88
C LEU A 141 -16.09 -0.39 -1.26
N ARG A 142 -16.43 -0.26 0.04
CA ARG A 142 -17.23 -1.27 0.76
C ARG A 142 -18.69 -0.84 0.85
N THR A 143 -19.60 -1.70 0.37
CA THR A 143 -21.06 -1.54 0.53
C THR A 143 -21.58 -2.02 1.89
N GLU A 144 -20.71 -2.57 2.74
CA GLU A 144 -21.05 -2.96 4.11
C GLU A 144 -20.44 -2.02 5.15
N LEU A 145 -21.23 -1.75 6.20
CA LEU A 145 -20.81 -1.03 7.40
C LEU A 145 -19.74 -1.83 8.15
N GLU A 146 -18.48 -1.61 7.82
CA GLU A 146 -17.38 -2.14 8.59
C GLU A 146 -17.00 -1.23 9.75
N TYR A 147 -16.93 -1.82 10.93
CA TYR A 147 -16.13 -1.29 12.02
C TYR A 147 -14.65 -1.48 11.65
N HIS A 148 -14.02 -0.39 11.21
CA HIS A 148 -12.62 -0.17 10.85
C HIS A 148 -12.00 -1.07 9.72
N PRO A 149 -11.68 -0.50 8.54
CA PRO A 149 -11.10 -1.24 7.39
C PRO A 149 -9.63 -1.63 7.56
N PHE A 150 -8.97 -1.06 8.56
CA PHE A 150 -7.69 -1.47 9.10
C PHE A 150 -7.95 -1.68 10.59
N GLY A 151 -7.52 -2.80 11.17
CA GLY A 151 -7.32 -2.82 12.63
C GLY A 151 -6.47 -1.61 13.03
N HIS A 152 -6.75 -1.03 14.19
CA HIS A 152 -5.87 0.00 14.77
C HIS A 152 -4.87 -0.63 15.76
N ASP A 153 -4.94 -1.94 15.90
CA ASP A 153 -4.14 -2.70 16.84
C ASP A 153 -2.74 -2.92 16.26
N GLU A 154 -1.72 -2.77 17.10
CA GLU A 154 -0.37 -3.21 16.75
C GLU A 154 -0.41 -4.72 16.43
N PRO A 155 0.20 -5.18 15.32
CA PRO A 155 0.23 -6.61 15.02
C PRO A 155 0.93 -7.39 16.14
N GLU A 156 0.21 -8.29 16.78
CA GLU A 156 0.70 -9.11 17.87
C GLU A 156 0.76 -10.60 17.47
N SER A 157 1.87 -11.24 17.78
CA SER A 157 2.05 -12.68 17.58
C SER A 157 1.42 -13.47 18.73
N LEU A 158 0.76 -14.60 18.42
CA LEU A 158 0.29 -15.55 19.44
C LEU A 158 1.42 -16.45 20.00
N VAL A 159 2.60 -16.39 19.40
CA VAL A 159 3.79 -17.14 19.83
C VAL A 159 4.95 -16.19 20.05
N ASP A 160 5.89 -16.59 20.89
CA ASP A 160 7.14 -15.86 21.12
C ASP A 160 8.28 -16.86 21.41
N LYS A 161 9.51 -16.36 21.47
CA LYS A 161 10.68 -17.17 21.81
C LYS A 161 10.54 -17.90 23.16
N THR A 162 9.82 -17.31 24.11
CA THR A 162 9.54 -17.92 25.42
C THR A 162 8.74 -19.20 25.27
N LEU A 163 7.62 -19.15 24.53
CA LEU A 163 6.80 -20.32 24.24
C LEU A 163 7.63 -21.42 23.57
N PHE A 164 8.44 -21.07 22.57
CA PHE A 164 9.29 -22.03 21.87
C PHE A 164 10.35 -22.69 22.75
N SER A 165 10.89 -21.95 23.73
CA SER A 165 11.86 -22.48 24.70
C SER A 165 11.27 -23.45 25.73
N VAL A 166 9.97 -23.32 26.03
CA VAL A 166 9.28 -24.18 27.02
C VAL A 166 8.68 -25.41 26.35
N VAL A 167 8.28 -25.29 25.08
CA VAL A 167 7.65 -26.35 24.31
C VAL A 167 8.69 -27.05 23.42
N GLU A 168 9.37 -28.04 24.00
CA GLU A 168 10.39 -28.84 23.31
C GLU A 168 9.76 -29.69 22.19
N ASN A 169 9.91 -29.21 20.95
CA ASN A 169 9.60 -29.92 19.70
C ASN A 169 8.19 -30.54 19.63
N ALA A 170 7.20 -29.92 20.28
CA ALA A 170 5.80 -30.32 20.17
C ALA A 170 5.08 -29.54 19.07
N ASP A 171 4.09 -30.18 18.46
CA ASP A 171 3.20 -29.55 17.49
C ASP A 171 2.40 -28.41 18.13
N ILE A 172 2.22 -27.33 17.39
CA ILE A 172 1.55 -26.11 17.88
C ILE A 172 0.24 -25.92 17.13
N SER A 173 -0.85 -25.77 17.88
CA SER A 173 -2.17 -25.44 17.34
C SER A 173 -2.61 -24.06 17.80
N LEU A 174 -2.94 -23.18 16.86
CA LEU A 174 -3.33 -21.79 17.12
C LEU A 174 -4.73 -21.53 16.59
N LEU A 175 -5.51 -20.74 17.34
CA LEU A 175 -6.84 -20.28 16.94
C LEU A 175 -6.88 -18.76 16.91
N PHE A 176 -7.25 -18.21 15.76
CA PHE A 176 -7.57 -16.80 15.62
C PHE A 176 -9.09 -16.64 15.49
N GLY A 177 -9.73 -16.15 16.55
CA GLY A 177 -11.15 -15.79 16.55
C GLY A 177 -11.34 -14.31 16.23
N GLY A 178 -12.09 -14.00 15.17
CA GLY A 178 -12.18 -12.65 14.63
C GLY A 178 -10.88 -12.27 13.91
N ILE A 179 -10.50 -13.07 12.91
CA ILE A 179 -9.24 -12.90 12.17
C ILE A 179 -9.09 -11.48 11.58
N GLY A 180 -10.21 -10.82 11.25
CA GLY A 180 -10.19 -9.40 10.88
C GLY A 180 -9.49 -9.18 9.56
N ASP A 181 -8.29 -8.60 9.58
CA ASP A 181 -7.39 -8.44 8.43
C ASP A 181 -6.20 -9.40 8.43
N ALA A 182 -6.20 -10.39 9.32
CA ALA A 182 -5.12 -11.36 9.51
C ALA A 182 -3.76 -10.78 9.92
N ARG A 183 -3.66 -9.50 10.34
CA ARG A 183 -2.38 -8.91 10.79
C ARG A 183 -1.67 -9.71 11.87
N ASN A 184 -2.42 -10.21 12.86
CA ASN A 184 -1.88 -10.96 13.99
C ASN A 184 -1.42 -12.35 13.54
N LEU A 185 -2.11 -12.94 12.55
CA LEU A 185 -1.66 -14.16 11.91
C LEU A 185 -0.35 -13.92 11.16
N PHE A 186 -0.23 -12.85 10.38
CA PHE A 186 1.02 -12.54 9.67
C PHE A 186 2.17 -12.23 10.62
N ALA A 187 1.92 -11.51 11.72
CA ALA A 187 2.90 -11.33 12.79
C ALA A 187 3.34 -12.68 13.39
N THR A 188 2.39 -13.57 13.66
CA THR A 188 2.65 -14.92 14.17
C THR A 188 3.46 -15.77 13.19
N LEU A 189 3.12 -15.78 11.90
CA LEU A 189 3.86 -16.49 10.88
C LEU A 189 5.28 -15.96 10.73
N THR A 190 5.47 -14.65 10.90
CA THR A 190 6.79 -14.01 10.86
C THR A 190 7.65 -14.44 12.05
N GLU A 191 7.09 -14.45 13.25
CA GLU A 191 7.79 -14.92 14.46
C GLU A 191 8.16 -16.41 14.39
N ILE A 192 7.24 -17.25 13.88
CA ILE A 192 7.51 -18.66 13.56
C ILE A 192 8.68 -18.76 12.60
N ALA A 193 8.65 -18.02 11.48
CA ALA A 193 9.68 -18.08 10.46
C ALA A 193 11.06 -17.67 11.00
N TRP A 194 11.15 -16.60 11.78
CA TRP A 194 12.40 -16.17 12.39
C TRP A 194 12.92 -17.17 13.42
N THR A 195 12.04 -17.71 14.26
CA THR A 195 12.45 -18.69 15.28
C THR A 195 12.94 -19.98 14.65
N GLU A 196 12.23 -20.53 13.66
CA GLU A 196 12.64 -21.74 12.95
C GLU A 196 13.91 -21.53 12.10
N ALA A 197 14.17 -20.30 11.62
CA ALA A 197 15.41 -19.97 10.94
C ALA A 197 16.63 -19.97 11.90
N GLU A 198 16.43 -19.51 13.14
CA GLU A 198 17.48 -19.52 14.17
C GLU A 198 17.69 -20.92 14.77
N THR A 199 16.60 -21.61 15.11
CA THR A 199 16.60 -22.92 15.76
C THR A 199 15.60 -23.85 15.05
N PRO A 200 16.02 -24.49 13.94
CA PRO A 200 15.15 -25.37 13.18
C PRO A 200 14.62 -26.53 14.01
N SER A 201 13.34 -26.85 13.85
CA SER A 201 12.67 -27.96 14.49
C SER A 201 11.87 -28.81 13.50
N ASN A 202 11.30 -29.93 13.98
CA ASN A 202 10.46 -30.82 13.17
C ASN A 202 8.97 -30.66 13.52
N ARG A 203 8.59 -29.58 14.20
CA ARG A 203 7.22 -29.39 14.68
C ARG A 203 6.26 -29.03 13.54
N SER A 204 5.01 -29.45 13.68
CA SER A 204 3.92 -29.05 12.79
C SER A 204 3.14 -27.89 13.39
N TYR A 205 2.70 -26.98 12.52
CA TYR A 205 1.86 -25.85 12.89
C TYR A 205 0.47 -26.02 12.29
N HIS A 206 -0.54 -26.05 13.15
CA HIS A 206 -1.95 -26.04 12.74
C HIS A 206 -2.57 -24.71 13.13
N ILE A 207 -3.08 -23.96 12.15
CA ILE A 207 -3.68 -22.65 12.40
C ILE A 207 -5.13 -22.70 11.94
N THR A 208 -6.05 -22.47 12.88
CA THR A 208 -7.47 -22.27 12.58
C THR A 208 -7.77 -20.77 12.61
N ILE A 209 -8.31 -20.25 11.51
CA ILE A 209 -8.85 -18.90 11.46
C ILE A 209 -10.38 -18.96 11.45
N ASN A 210 -11.01 -18.03 12.15
CA ASN A 210 -12.47 -17.93 12.24
C ASN A 210 -12.88 -16.46 12.24
N ASP A 211 -13.95 -16.14 11.52
CA ASP A 211 -14.56 -14.82 11.53
C ASP A 211 -16.07 -14.95 11.37
N ILE A 212 -16.81 -13.98 11.90
CA ILE A 212 -18.25 -13.89 11.67
C ILE A 212 -18.56 -13.34 10.27
N LYS A 213 -17.59 -12.68 9.62
CA LYS A 213 -17.72 -12.10 8.28
C LYS A 213 -17.08 -13.02 7.23
N PRO A 214 -17.87 -13.67 6.36
CA PRO A 214 -17.31 -14.50 5.29
C PRO A 214 -16.42 -13.70 4.33
N ALA A 215 -16.67 -12.40 4.17
CA ALA A 215 -15.84 -11.51 3.35
C ALA A 215 -14.40 -11.36 3.89
N ALA A 216 -14.18 -11.41 5.20
CA ALA A 216 -12.84 -11.38 5.78
C ALA A 216 -12.06 -12.65 5.40
N ILE A 217 -12.70 -13.82 5.57
CA ILE A 217 -12.15 -15.12 5.18
C ILE A 217 -11.88 -15.18 3.67
N ALA A 218 -12.79 -14.68 2.84
CA ALA A 218 -12.60 -14.62 1.38
C ALA A 218 -11.38 -13.78 1.01
N ARG A 219 -11.17 -12.62 1.64
CA ARG A 219 -10.01 -11.77 1.40
C ARG A 219 -8.72 -12.48 1.81
N ASP A 220 -8.68 -13.07 3.00
CA ASP A 220 -7.48 -13.75 3.50
C ASP A 220 -7.13 -14.97 2.66
N LEU A 221 -8.13 -15.70 2.16
CA LEU A 221 -7.92 -16.81 1.24
C LEU A 221 -7.27 -16.34 -0.08
N VAL A 222 -7.67 -15.17 -0.61
CA VAL A 222 -7.00 -14.58 -1.79
C VAL A 222 -5.55 -14.22 -1.47
N VAL A 223 -5.29 -13.64 -0.30
CA VAL A 223 -3.91 -13.34 0.16
C VAL A 223 -3.09 -14.62 0.27
N PHE A 224 -3.65 -15.70 0.80
CA PHE A 224 -2.99 -17.00 0.89
C PHE A 224 -2.65 -17.60 -0.48
N PHE A 225 -3.50 -17.42 -1.49
CA PHE A 225 -3.19 -17.83 -2.85
C PHE A 225 -2.02 -17.03 -3.46
N LEU A 226 -1.97 -15.72 -3.23
CA LEU A 226 -0.84 -14.88 -3.64
C LEU A 226 0.45 -15.32 -2.93
N LEU A 227 0.40 -15.59 -1.62
CA LEU A 227 1.55 -16.11 -0.87
C LEU A 227 1.99 -17.48 -1.42
N ASN A 228 1.04 -18.37 -1.72
CA ASN A 228 1.32 -19.68 -2.32
C ASN A 228 2.01 -19.56 -3.68
N GLU A 229 1.60 -18.60 -4.51
CA GLU A 229 2.25 -18.29 -5.78
C GLU A 229 3.67 -17.75 -5.59
N LEU A 230 3.91 -16.98 -4.52
CA LEU A 230 5.23 -16.41 -4.22
C LEU A 230 6.26 -17.46 -3.78
N LEU A 231 5.84 -18.53 -3.08
CA LEU A 231 6.71 -19.58 -2.54
C LEU A 231 7.73 -20.14 -3.56
N PRO A 232 7.34 -20.61 -4.76
CA PRO A 232 8.29 -21.13 -5.75
C PRO A 232 9.08 -20.04 -6.48
N LEU A 233 8.68 -18.77 -6.38
CA LEU A 233 9.22 -17.66 -7.18
C LEU A 233 10.45 -16.99 -6.58
N GLY A 234 10.99 -17.46 -5.44
CA GLY A 234 12.19 -16.92 -4.80
C GLY A 234 13.47 -16.87 -5.65
N LYS A 235 13.42 -17.34 -6.92
CA LYS A 235 14.50 -17.29 -7.92
C LYS A 235 14.16 -16.45 -9.17
N ASP A 236 12.94 -15.95 -9.33
CA ASP A 236 12.51 -15.09 -10.46
C ASP A 236 12.04 -13.73 -9.91
N PRO A 237 12.97 -12.76 -9.74
CA PRO A 237 12.69 -11.51 -9.05
C PRO A 237 11.61 -10.67 -9.74
N LYS A 238 11.45 -10.78 -11.06
CA LYS A 238 10.44 -10.02 -11.80
C LYS A 238 9.03 -10.53 -11.54
N LYS A 239 8.84 -11.85 -11.54
CA LYS A 239 7.53 -12.43 -11.22
C LYS A 239 7.18 -12.29 -9.75
N ALA A 240 8.15 -12.49 -8.86
CA ALA A 240 7.98 -12.25 -7.44
C ALA A 240 7.51 -10.82 -7.16
N LEU A 241 8.08 -9.83 -7.87
CA LEU A 241 7.69 -8.43 -7.73
C LEU A 241 6.21 -8.16 -8.08
N VAL A 242 5.68 -8.79 -9.14
CA VAL A 242 4.25 -8.65 -9.50
C VAL A 242 3.34 -9.18 -8.39
N VAL A 243 3.68 -10.33 -7.81
CA VAL A 243 2.93 -10.93 -6.70
C VAL A 243 3.02 -10.05 -5.44
N MET A 244 4.21 -9.59 -5.08
CA MET A 244 4.44 -8.68 -3.94
C MET A 244 3.70 -7.35 -4.10
N ASN A 245 3.71 -6.76 -5.30
CA ASN A 245 2.94 -5.55 -5.59
C ASN A 245 1.45 -5.80 -5.40
N THR A 246 0.94 -6.93 -5.91
CA THR A 246 -0.48 -7.27 -5.75
C THR A 246 -0.85 -7.45 -4.29
N LEU A 247 -0.03 -8.16 -3.50
CA LEU A 247 -0.19 -8.28 -2.05
C LEU A 247 -0.25 -6.91 -1.36
N HIS A 248 0.70 -6.01 -1.67
CA HIS A 248 0.73 -4.66 -1.13
C HIS A 248 -0.57 -3.91 -1.42
N PHE A 249 -1.03 -3.93 -2.68
CA PHE A 249 -2.22 -3.19 -3.07
C PHE A 249 -3.52 -3.81 -2.53
N VAL A 250 -3.59 -5.13 -2.34
CA VAL A 250 -4.72 -5.81 -1.70
C VAL A 250 -4.80 -5.47 -0.21
N TYR A 251 -3.65 -5.41 0.46
CA TYR A 251 -3.58 -5.31 1.92
C TYR A 251 -3.62 -3.86 2.43
N SER A 252 -2.91 -2.97 1.75
CA SER A 252 -2.54 -1.66 2.31
C SER A 252 -3.02 -0.47 1.49
N ALA A 253 -3.45 -0.67 0.24
CA ALA A 253 -3.71 0.43 -0.67
C ALA A 253 -5.19 0.53 -1.06
N PRO A 254 -5.78 1.73 -1.02
CA PRO A 254 -7.16 1.93 -1.47
C PRO A 254 -7.31 1.91 -3.00
N ILE A 255 -6.20 1.99 -3.73
CA ILE A 255 -6.14 2.20 -5.17
C ILE A 255 -5.08 1.25 -5.74
N MET A 256 -5.44 0.54 -6.79
CA MET A 256 -4.63 -0.54 -7.34
C MET A 256 -4.31 -0.28 -8.81
N PRO A 257 -3.02 -0.24 -9.21
CA PRO A 257 -2.63 -0.14 -10.62
C PRO A 257 -3.24 -1.26 -11.45
N GLN A 258 -3.48 -0.99 -12.75
CA GLN A 258 -4.16 -1.94 -13.62
C GLN A 258 -3.47 -3.30 -13.69
N LEU A 259 -2.14 -3.35 -13.63
CA LEU A 259 -1.37 -4.59 -13.61
C LEU A 259 -1.68 -5.44 -12.36
N ALA A 260 -1.64 -4.83 -11.17
CA ALA A 260 -1.98 -5.49 -9.92
C ALA A 260 -3.46 -5.89 -9.88
N SER A 261 -4.35 -5.06 -10.44
CA SER A 261 -5.78 -5.37 -10.55
C SER A 261 -6.03 -6.58 -11.45
N LYS A 262 -5.42 -6.63 -12.64
CA LYS A 262 -5.49 -7.81 -13.53
C LYS A 262 -4.96 -9.07 -12.84
N HIS A 263 -3.87 -8.94 -12.08
CA HIS A 263 -3.32 -10.06 -11.34
C HIS A 263 -4.25 -10.53 -10.22
N LEU A 264 -4.76 -9.62 -9.38
CA LEU A 264 -5.77 -9.90 -8.36
C LEU A 264 -6.99 -10.60 -8.95
N GLN A 265 -7.52 -10.09 -10.06
CA GLN A 265 -8.67 -10.67 -10.73
C GLN A 265 -8.41 -12.11 -11.15
N LYS A 266 -7.25 -12.38 -11.76
CA LYS A 266 -6.81 -13.75 -12.06
C LYS A 266 -6.73 -14.62 -10.80
N THR A 267 -6.17 -14.11 -9.71
CA THR A 267 -6.08 -14.84 -8.44
C THR A 267 -7.46 -15.18 -7.89
N ILE A 268 -8.43 -14.25 -7.91
CA ILE A 268 -9.79 -14.50 -7.43
C ILE A 268 -10.47 -15.61 -8.27
N HIS A 269 -10.28 -15.61 -9.59
CA HIS A 269 -10.77 -16.70 -10.44
C HIS A 269 -10.15 -18.05 -10.03
N MET A 270 -8.85 -18.09 -9.75
CA MET A 270 -8.17 -19.30 -9.28
C MET A 270 -8.69 -19.78 -7.92
N VAL A 271 -8.98 -18.86 -6.99
CA VAL A 271 -9.58 -19.20 -5.69
C VAL A 271 -10.96 -19.83 -5.88
N ILE A 272 -11.82 -19.23 -6.71
CA ILE A 272 -13.15 -19.76 -7.01
C ILE A 272 -13.05 -21.17 -7.60
N GLN A 273 -12.22 -21.35 -8.63
CA GLN A 273 -12.00 -22.64 -9.26
C GLN A 273 -11.52 -23.68 -8.23
N ALA A 274 -10.58 -23.30 -7.36
CA ALA A 274 -10.05 -24.19 -6.35
C ALA A 274 -11.08 -24.60 -5.29
N ILE A 275 -12.02 -23.72 -4.94
CA ILE A 275 -13.14 -24.08 -4.06
C ILE A 275 -14.08 -25.07 -4.75
N GLU A 276 -14.46 -24.79 -6.01
CA GLU A 276 -15.42 -25.61 -6.78
C GLU A 276 -14.89 -27.01 -7.09
N GLU A 277 -13.60 -27.11 -7.41
CA GLU A 277 -12.93 -28.36 -7.74
C GLU A 277 -12.36 -29.07 -6.51
N SER A 278 -12.48 -28.47 -5.31
CA SER A 278 -11.84 -28.96 -4.08
C SER A 278 -10.31 -29.14 -4.23
N SER A 279 -9.67 -28.22 -4.94
CA SER A 279 -8.24 -28.25 -5.33
C SER A 279 -7.42 -27.14 -4.66
N LEU A 280 -7.75 -26.78 -3.42
CA LEU A 280 -7.00 -25.81 -2.62
C LEU A 280 -5.52 -26.22 -2.43
N PRO A 281 -4.59 -25.26 -2.25
CA PRO A 281 -3.22 -25.55 -1.86
C PRO A 281 -3.15 -26.50 -0.67
N SER A 282 -2.18 -27.42 -0.66
CA SER A 282 -2.11 -28.51 0.32
C SER A 282 -2.02 -28.07 1.79
N TRP A 283 -1.60 -26.83 2.03
CA TRP A 283 -1.50 -26.24 3.37
C TRP A 283 -2.77 -25.48 3.79
N ILE A 284 -3.81 -25.45 2.96
CA ILE A 284 -5.09 -24.78 3.21
C ILE A 284 -6.21 -25.81 3.21
N SER A 285 -7.12 -25.69 4.17
CA SER A 285 -8.34 -26.50 4.22
C SER A 285 -9.53 -25.61 4.60
N LEU A 286 -10.67 -25.85 3.96
CA LEU A 286 -11.94 -25.22 4.30
C LEU A 286 -12.86 -26.25 4.95
N ARG A 287 -13.56 -25.86 6.03
CA ARG A 287 -14.62 -26.70 6.58
C ARG A 287 -15.77 -26.84 5.58
N PRO A 288 -16.49 -27.98 5.58
CA PRO A 288 -17.69 -28.14 4.75
C PRO A 288 -18.67 -26.98 4.93
N GLY A 289 -19.24 -26.50 3.83
CA GLY A 289 -20.16 -25.36 3.79
C GLY A 289 -19.49 -23.99 3.68
N VAL A 290 -18.27 -23.79 4.20
CA VAL A 290 -17.58 -22.48 4.13
C VAL A 290 -17.38 -22.05 2.68
N GLY A 291 -16.98 -22.96 1.79
CA GLY A 291 -16.82 -22.66 0.37
C GLY A 291 -18.09 -22.08 -0.28
N GLU A 292 -19.27 -22.60 0.09
CA GLU A 292 -20.56 -22.12 -0.42
C GLU A 292 -20.89 -20.69 0.03
N GLU A 293 -20.41 -20.30 1.22
CA GLU A 293 -20.53 -18.93 1.74
C GLU A 293 -19.57 -17.94 1.06
N LEU A 294 -18.36 -18.40 0.68
CA LEU A 294 -17.33 -17.55 0.06
C LEU A 294 -17.60 -17.29 -1.43
N LEU A 295 -18.12 -18.28 -2.15
CA LEU A 295 -18.29 -18.23 -3.61
C LEU A 295 -19.11 -17.01 -4.10
N PRO A 296 -20.28 -16.67 -3.52
CA PRO A 296 -21.04 -15.49 -3.94
C PRO A 296 -20.25 -14.18 -3.78
N ILE A 297 -19.43 -14.08 -2.73
CA ILE A 297 -18.61 -12.90 -2.44
C ILE A 297 -17.51 -12.77 -3.48
N LEU A 298 -16.74 -13.84 -3.68
CA LEU A 298 -15.63 -13.88 -4.64
C LEU A 298 -16.12 -13.61 -6.06
N ARG A 299 -17.27 -14.17 -6.46
CA ARG A 299 -17.89 -13.92 -7.77
C ARG A 299 -18.29 -12.45 -7.95
N ARG A 300 -18.79 -11.80 -6.90
CA ARG A 300 -19.11 -10.37 -6.93
C ARG A 300 -17.86 -9.50 -7.11
N TRP A 301 -16.70 -9.92 -6.59
CA TRP A 301 -15.43 -9.21 -6.74
C TRP A 301 -14.82 -9.30 -8.15
N ILE A 302 -15.26 -10.26 -8.97
CA ILE A 302 -14.75 -10.43 -10.35
C ILE A 302 -15.38 -9.46 -11.36
N GLY A 303 -16.67 -9.19 -11.22
CA GLY A 303 -17.44 -8.44 -12.21
C GLY A 303 -17.82 -7.05 -11.73
N ASP A 304 -18.92 -6.99 -10.97
CA ASP A 304 -19.72 -5.79 -10.69
C ASP A 304 -18.94 -4.66 -10.02
N THR A 305 -17.93 -4.96 -9.20
CA THR A 305 -17.17 -3.90 -8.50
C THR A 305 -16.30 -3.06 -9.42
N SER A 306 -15.89 -3.57 -10.59
CA SER A 306 -15.08 -2.83 -11.56
C SER A 306 -15.84 -1.66 -12.21
N THR A 307 -17.17 -1.73 -12.26
CA THR A 307 -18.06 -0.70 -12.82
C THR A 307 -18.76 0.14 -11.75
N LEU A 308 -18.73 -0.28 -10.48
CA LEU A 308 -19.37 0.43 -9.36
C LEU A 308 -18.55 1.59 -8.81
N PHE A 309 -17.23 1.56 -8.99
CA PHE A 309 -16.31 2.61 -8.56
C PHE A 309 -15.18 2.80 -9.57
N PRO A 310 -15.50 3.15 -10.83
CA PRO A 310 -14.47 3.36 -11.83
C PRO A 310 -13.62 4.56 -11.41
N THR A 311 -12.31 4.50 -11.64
CA THR A 311 -11.42 5.63 -11.31
C THR A 311 -11.94 6.93 -11.92
N GLU A 312 -12.56 6.86 -13.11
CA GLU A 312 -13.11 8.03 -13.81
C GLU A 312 -14.08 8.86 -12.95
N ASP A 313 -14.88 8.23 -12.09
CA ASP A 313 -15.82 8.91 -11.19
C ASP A 313 -15.12 9.60 -10.01
N ILE A 314 -13.91 9.20 -9.68
CA ILE A 314 -13.08 9.83 -8.64
C ILE A 314 -12.35 11.05 -9.20
N ILE A 315 -12.02 11.06 -10.50
CA ILE A 315 -11.36 12.20 -11.19
C ILE A 315 -12.28 13.42 -11.27
N ILE A 316 -13.59 13.22 -11.44
CA ILE A 316 -14.57 14.29 -11.70
C ILE A 316 -14.83 15.18 -10.45
N GLY A 317 -14.46 14.72 -9.25
CA GLY A 317 -14.54 15.51 -8.02
C GLY A 317 -13.39 16.49 -7.77
N THR A 318 -12.40 16.54 -8.68
CA THR A 318 -11.14 17.29 -8.50
C THR A 318 -10.85 18.32 -9.61
N VAL A 319 -11.87 18.77 -10.35
CA VAL A 319 -11.77 19.97 -11.19
C VAL A 319 -12.32 21.18 -10.45
#